data_AF-A0A355S1L6-F1
#
_entry.id   AF-A0A355S1L6-F1
#
_cell.length_a   1.000
_cell.length_b   1.000
_cell.length_c   1.000
_cell.angle_alpha   90.00
_cell.angle_beta   90.00
_cell.angle_gamma   90.00
#
_symmetry.space_group_name_H-M   'P 1'
#
loop_
_entity.id
_entity.type
_entity.pdbx_description
1 polymer ?
#
loop_
_entity_poly.entity_id
_entity_poly.type
_entity_poly.pdbx_seq_one_letter_code
_entity_poly.pdbx_strand_id
1 'polypeptide(L)'
;NLSDDYFTPDKLEFNGCVNFMKGGIIYSNLLTTVSPTYSKEIQTEYYGEKLEGVLKARSLDLFGILNGIDYDEYDPETDKLIFQNY
;
A
#
# COMPACT_ATOMS: atom_id res chain seq x y z
N ASN A 1 -18.14 -9.71 -19.60
CA ASN A 1 -17.19 -10.76 -19.19
C ASN A 1 -15.78 -10.29 -19.48
N LEU A 2 -14.89 -10.45 -18.50
CA LEU A 2 -13.46 -10.16 -18.65
C LEU A 2 -12.82 -11.29 -19.49
N SER A 3 -11.84 -10.97 -20.36
CA SER A 3 -11.13 -11.99 -21.15
C SER A 3 -10.28 -12.89 -20.25
N ASP A 4 -10.11 -14.15 -20.63
CA ASP A 4 -9.19 -15.09 -19.95
C ASP A 4 -7.73 -14.61 -20.02
N ASP A 5 -7.41 -13.71 -20.96
CA ASP A 5 -6.09 -13.08 -21.07
C ASP A 5 -5.67 -12.30 -19.82
N TYR A 6 -6.61 -11.96 -18.92
CA TYR A 6 -6.32 -11.30 -17.65
C TYR A 6 -5.96 -12.28 -16.53
N PHE A 7 -6.31 -13.56 -16.68
CA PHE A 7 -6.04 -14.62 -15.71
C PHE A 7 -4.72 -15.32 -16.02
N THR A 8 -3.64 -14.54 -16.00
CA THR A 8 -2.28 -15.02 -16.23
C THR A 8 -1.35 -14.62 -15.09
N PRO A 9 -0.25 -15.36 -14.84
CA PRO A 9 0.66 -15.08 -13.73
C PRO A 9 1.34 -13.72 -13.79
N ASP A 10 1.40 -13.08 -14.95
CA ASP A 10 1.89 -11.71 -15.15
C ASP A 10 0.82 -10.63 -14.91
N LYS A 11 -0.43 -11.02 -14.64
CA LYS A 11 -1.61 -10.14 -14.45
C LYS A 11 -2.35 -10.48 -13.15
N LEU A 12 -3.63 -10.86 -13.23
CA LEU A 12 -4.50 -10.99 -12.06
C LEU A 12 -4.36 -12.34 -11.33
N GLU A 13 -3.84 -13.36 -12.00
CA GLU A 13 -3.75 -14.69 -11.42
C GLU A 13 -2.68 -14.72 -10.32
N PHE A 14 -3.02 -15.37 -9.22
CA PHE A 14 -2.13 -15.62 -8.09
C PHE A 14 -2.57 -16.88 -7.34
N ASN A 15 -1.76 -17.94 -7.43
CA ASN A 15 -2.02 -19.24 -6.80
C ASN A 15 -3.38 -19.86 -7.17
N GLY A 16 -3.75 -19.79 -8.45
CA GLY A 16 -5.00 -20.32 -8.98
C GLY A 16 -6.24 -19.47 -8.70
N CYS A 17 -6.06 -18.28 -8.11
CA CYS A 17 -7.15 -17.36 -7.78
C CYS A 17 -6.89 -15.96 -8.37
N VAL A 18 -7.93 -15.13 -8.41
CA VAL A 18 -7.79 -13.71 -8.74
C VAL A 18 -7.29 -12.96 -7.51
N ASN A 19 -6.22 -12.18 -7.67
CA ASN A 19 -5.72 -11.27 -6.64
C ASN A 19 -5.93 -9.81 -7.07
N PHE A 20 -6.92 -9.16 -6.46
CA PHE A 20 -7.25 -7.76 -6.76
C PHE A 20 -6.15 -6.79 -6.36
N MET A 21 -5.42 -7.05 -5.28
CA MET A 21 -4.29 -6.22 -4.86
C MET A 21 -3.18 -6.24 -5.90
N LYS A 22 -2.81 -7.44 -6.38
CA LYS A 22 -1.87 -7.61 -7.48
C LYS A 22 -2.34 -6.89 -8.74
N GLY A 23 -3.63 -6.98 -9.06
CA GLY A 23 -4.24 -6.21 -10.15
C GLY A 23 -4.04 -4.70 -9.98
N GLY A 24 -4.32 -4.16 -8.80
CA GLY A 24 -4.06 -2.76 -8.46
C GLY A 24 -2.57 -2.39 -8.61
N ILE A 25 -1.67 -3.27 -8.16
CA ILE A 25 -0.23 -3.08 -8.29
C ILE A 25 0.19 -3.06 -9.76
N ILE A 26 -0.34 -3.94 -10.61
CA ILE A 26 0.09 -4.06 -12.02
C ILE A 26 -0.47 -2.94 -12.90
N TYR A 27 -1.72 -2.54 -12.69
CA TYR A 27 -2.40 -1.62 -13.61
C TYR A 27 -2.35 -0.15 -13.20
N SER A 28 -1.91 0.19 -11.99
CA SER A 28 -1.78 1.60 -11.56
C SER A 28 -0.62 2.31 -12.26
N ASN A 29 -0.73 3.63 -12.48
CA ASN A 29 0.41 4.39 -12.98
C ASN A 29 1.49 4.56 -11.91
N LEU A 30 1.09 4.89 -10.69
CA LEU A 30 1.95 5.05 -9.53
C LEU A 30 1.37 4.29 -8.34
N LEU A 31 2.24 3.90 -7.40
CA LEU A 31 1.87 3.22 -6.16
C LEU A 31 2.29 4.09 -4.98
N THR A 32 1.41 4.26 -4.01
CA THR A 32 1.68 5.04 -2.79
C THR A 32 1.38 4.22 -1.56
N THR A 33 2.19 4.38 -0.52
CA THR A 33 1.97 3.78 0.80
C THR A 33 2.00 4.85 1.89
N VAL A 34 1.62 4.49 3.11
CA VAL A 34 1.46 5.41 4.25
C VAL A 34 2.77 5.90 4.88
N SER A 35 3.93 5.40 4.43
CA SER A 35 5.23 5.93 4.86
C SER A 35 6.38 5.52 3.92
N PRO A 36 7.46 6.32 3.84
CA PRO A 36 8.67 5.96 3.09
C PRO A 36 9.37 4.69 3.58
N THR A 37 9.20 4.34 4.86
CA THR A 37 9.75 3.09 5.41
C THR A 37 8.90 1.92 4.96
N TYR A 38 7.57 2.05 5.07
CA TYR A 38 6.65 0.98 4.69
C TYR A 38 6.72 0.66 3.20
N SER A 39 6.94 1.65 2.32
CA SER A 39 7.16 1.38 0.89
C SER A 39 8.39 0.49 0.62
N LYS A 40 9.39 0.49 1.51
CA LYS A 40 10.58 -0.38 1.42
C LYS A 40 10.33 -1.74 2.06
N GLU A 41 9.65 -1.76 3.20
CA GLU A 41 9.36 -2.99 3.96
C GLU A 41 8.59 -4.00 3.12
N ILE A 42 7.51 -3.58 2.45
CA ILE A 42 6.66 -4.47 1.64
C ILE A 42 7.36 -5.07 0.41
N GLN A 43 8.58 -4.63 0.09
CA GLN A 43 9.42 -5.23 -0.96
C GLN A 43 10.30 -6.36 -0.43
N THR A 44 10.18 -6.71 0.84
CA THR A 44 10.88 -7.84 1.47
C THR A 44 9.95 -9.03 1.65
N GLU A 45 10.49 -10.24 1.67
CA GLU A 45 9.71 -11.47 1.90
C GLU A 45 8.95 -11.47 3.22
N TYR A 46 9.50 -10.81 4.26
CA TYR A 46 8.91 -10.77 5.58
C TYR A 46 7.61 -9.95 5.64
N TYR A 47 7.54 -8.82 4.91
CA TYR A 47 6.37 -7.91 4.94
C TYR A 47 5.56 -7.90 3.65
N GLY A 48 6.05 -8.51 2.56
CA GLY A 48 5.46 -8.39 1.24
C GLY A 48 4.30 -9.33 0.96
N GLU A 49 3.99 -10.26 1.87
CA GLU A 49 2.84 -11.16 1.77
C GLU A 49 2.77 -11.88 0.41
N LYS A 50 3.93 -12.35 -0.09
CA LYS A 50 4.12 -13.01 -1.40
C LYS A 50 3.94 -12.09 -2.61
N LEU A 51 3.76 -10.79 -2.40
CA LEU A 51 3.71 -9.75 -3.43
C LEU A 51 5.01 -8.94 -3.51
N GLU A 52 6.01 -9.21 -2.67
CA GLU A 52 7.30 -8.54 -2.68
C GLU A 52 7.96 -8.55 -4.06
N GLY A 53 7.82 -9.65 -4.81
CA GLY A 53 8.38 -9.77 -6.16
C GLY A 53 7.78 -8.76 -7.14
N VAL A 54 6.45 -8.59 -7.15
CA VAL A 54 5.77 -7.62 -8.03
C VAL A 54 5.97 -6.18 -7.55
N LEU A 55 5.99 -5.95 -6.24
CA LEU A 55 6.26 -4.65 -5.65
C LEU A 55 7.70 -4.18 -5.95
N LYS A 56 8.68 -5.08 -5.85
CA LYS A 56 10.08 -4.82 -6.19
C LYS A 56 10.27 -4.55 -7.67
N ALA A 57 9.58 -5.29 -8.54
CA ALA A 57 9.58 -5.04 -9.99
C ALA A 57 9.05 -3.64 -10.34
N ARG A 58 8.17 -3.08 -9.50
CA ARG A 58 7.60 -1.74 -9.63
C ARG A 58 8.21 -0.70 -8.70
N SER A 59 9.38 -0.97 -8.12
CA SER A 59 10.03 -0.10 -7.12
C SER A 59 10.26 1.34 -7.57
N LEU A 60 10.46 1.58 -8.88
CA LEU A 60 10.63 2.94 -9.43
C LEU A 60 9.34 3.78 -9.40
N ASP A 61 8.18 3.12 -9.37
CA ASP A 61 6.86 3.75 -9.33
C ASP A 61 6.23 3.71 -7.93
N LEU A 62 6.95 3.19 -6.93
CA LEU A 62 6.45 2.95 -5.57
C LEU A 62 7.00 3.97 -4.57
N PHE A 63 6.09 4.78 -4.04
CA PHE A 63 6.41 5.88 -3.14
C PHE A 63 5.76 5.69 -1.77
N GLY A 64 6.38 6.24 -0.74
CA GLY A 64 5.77 6.36 0.58
C GLY A 64 5.44 7.81 0.88
N ILE A 65 4.19 8.08 1.22
CA ILE A 65 3.69 9.40 1.62
C ILE A 65 3.30 9.27 3.09
N LEU A 66 4.00 10.00 3.96
CA LEU A 66 3.72 9.97 5.39
C LEU A 66 2.30 10.47 5.66
N ASN A 67 1.50 9.65 6.36
CA ASN A 67 0.19 10.10 6.81
C ASN A 67 0.34 11.26 7.79
N GLY A 68 -0.48 12.29 7.60
CA GLY A 68 -0.63 13.40 8.54
C GLY A 68 -1.82 13.20 9.47
N ILE A 69 -1.89 14.08 10.48
CA ILE A 69 -3.06 14.30 11.32
C ILE A 69 -3.42 15.78 11.26
N ASP A 70 -4.65 16.12 11.64
CA ASP A 70 -5.07 17.52 11.80
C ASP A 70 -4.58 18.04 13.16
N TYR A 71 -3.72 19.04 13.16
CA TYR A 71 -3.15 19.58 14.39
C TYR A 71 -4.08 20.55 15.12
N ASP A 72 -5.09 21.09 14.45
CA ASP A 72 -6.09 21.95 15.09
C ASP A 72 -7.13 21.09 15.82
N GLU A 73 -7.44 19.90 15.27
CA GLU A 73 -8.35 18.94 15.91
C GLU A 73 -7.64 18.13 17.01
N TYR A 74 -6.41 17.69 16.78
CA TYR A 74 -5.62 16.86 17.71
C TYR A 74 -4.56 17.66 18.48
N ASP A 75 -4.94 18.81 19.02
CA ASP A 75 -4.08 19.66 19.85
C ASP A 75 -4.21 19.31 21.34
N PRO A 76 -3.18 18.74 22.00
CA PRO A 76 -3.26 18.41 23.42
C PRO A 76 -3.46 19.64 24.32
N GLU A 77 -3.14 20.86 23.89
CA GLU A 77 -3.37 22.06 24.70
C GLU A 77 -4.86 22.41 24.80
N THR A 78 -5.67 22.00 23.81
CA THR A 78 -7.09 22.40 23.70
C THR A 78 -8.09 21.25 23.54
N ASP A 79 -7.61 20.02 23.33
CA ASP A 79 -8.43 18.82 23.13
C ASP A 79 -9.26 18.50 24.38
N LYS A 80 -10.59 18.46 24.20
CA LYS A 80 -11.56 18.17 25.28
C LYS A 80 -11.80 16.67 25.48
N LEU A 81 -11.27 15.83 24.60
CA LEU A 81 -11.41 14.38 24.64
C LEU A 81 -10.36 13.71 25.53
N ILE A 82 -9.27 14.41 25.86
CA ILE A 82 -8.26 13.93 26.79
C ILE A 82 -8.55 14.39 28.23
N PHE A 83 -8.10 13.62 29.22
CA PHE A 83 -8.38 13.88 30.64
C PHE A 83 -7.74 15.18 31.14
N GLN A 84 -6.58 15.55 30.59
CA GLN A 84 -5.83 16.74 30.97
C GLN A 84 -5.06 17.27 29.75
N ASN A 85 -5.21 18.56 29.49
CA ASN A 85 -4.44 19.28 28.47
C ASN A 85 -2.99 19.49 28.90
N TYR A 86 -2.06 19.48 27.94
CA TYR A 86 -0.63 19.68 28.16
C TYR A 86 0.07 20.32 26.96
#